data_AF-A0A1K1M6L2-F1
#
_entry.id   AF-A0A1K1M6L2-F1
#
_cell.length_a   1.000
_cell.length_b   1.000
_cell.length_c   1.000
_cell.angle_alpha   90.00
_cell.angle_beta   90.00
_cell.angle_gamma   90.00
#
_symmetry.space_group_name_H-M   'P 1'
#
loop_
_entity.id
_entity.type
_entity.pdbx_description
1 polymer ?
#
loop_
_entity_poly.entity_id
_entity_poly.type
_entity_poly.pdbx_seq_one_letter_code
_entity_poly.pdbx_strand_id
1 'polypeptide(L)'
;MSNSFESEAEKEMFSFERGEFFGGSLDYRIKNMHFSMRPYNAFCKMQQCEFDITERELLKIVSIIAPVTKWKENYDNTEFILDGYGWHIKYSYKGVNIYSHGYEAYPEDYKLVIGELQNYMEELCKKYAPEGYSEEEAVRRRSL
;
A
#
# COMPACT_ATOMS: atom_id res chain seq x y z
N MET A 1 -1.64 30.68 -16.69
CA MET A 1 -0.99 29.41 -16.35
C MET A 1 -1.12 29.25 -14.85
N SER A 2 -2.00 28.36 -14.41
CA SER A 2 -2.33 28.17 -12.99
C SER A 2 -1.17 27.52 -12.26
N ASN A 3 -0.58 28.27 -11.33
CA ASN A 3 0.30 27.73 -10.29
C ASN A 3 -0.51 26.79 -9.41
N SER A 4 -0.31 25.48 -9.54
CA SER A 4 -0.64 24.53 -8.47
C SER A 4 0.64 24.27 -7.67
N PHE A 5 0.98 25.20 -6.78
CA PHE A 5 1.80 24.87 -5.62
C PHE A 5 0.92 23.99 -4.72
N GLU A 6 0.83 22.70 -5.03
CA GLU A 6 0.56 21.74 -3.96
C GLU A 6 1.66 21.96 -2.93
N SER A 7 1.27 22.38 -1.72
CA SER A 7 2.26 22.60 -0.67
C SER A 7 3.04 21.30 -0.47
N GLU A 8 4.35 21.38 -0.24
CA GLU A 8 5.16 20.18 0.08
C GLU A 8 4.56 19.40 1.27
N ALA A 9 3.74 20.06 2.09
CA ALA A 9 2.93 19.53 3.19
C ALA A 9 1.67 18.76 2.77
N GLU A 10 1.45 18.42 1.50
CA GLU A 10 0.38 17.49 1.10
C GLU A 10 0.90 16.34 0.23
N LYS A 11 2.21 16.25 0.02
CA LYS A 11 2.78 15.30 -0.92
C LYS A 11 2.68 13.88 -0.37
N GLU A 12 1.85 13.08 -1.03
CA GLU A 12 1.80 11.64 -0.84
C GLU A 12 3.12 11.01 -1.28
N MET A 13 3.85 10.46 -0.30
CA MET A 13 5.16 9.85 -0.49
C MET A 13 5.03 8.38 -0.88
N PHE A 14 3.96 7.73 -0.42
CA PHE A 14 3.67 6.34 -0.70
C PHE A 14 2.16 6.08 -0.62
N SER A 15 1.64 5.28 -1.55
CA SER A 15 0.34 4.63 -1.44
C SER A 15 0.44 3.18 -1.89
N PHE A 16 -0.23 2.30 -1.17
CA PHE A 16 -0.38 0.91 -1.54
C PHE A 16 -1.79 0.48 -1.21
N GLU A 17 -2.53 0.06 -2.23
CA GLU A 17 -3.83 -0.55 -2.05
C GLU A 17 -3.81 -1.97 -2.58
N ARG A 18 -4.51 -2.82 -1.84
CA ARG A 18 -4.74 -4.19 -2.23
C ARG A 18 -6.20 -4.56 -1.97
N GLY A 19 -6.90 -4.90 -3.03
CA GLY A 19 -8.26 -5.40 -2.99
C GLY A 19 -8.34 -6.88 -2.65
N GLU A 20 -9.50 -7.28 -2.15
CA GLU A 20 -10.00 -8.64 -2.05
C GLU A 20 -11.30 -8.75 -2.88
N PHE A 21 -11.61 -9.98 -3.27
CA PHE A 21 -12.87 -10.35 -3.90
C PHE A 21 -14.07 -9.79 -3.10
N PHE A 22 -15.10 -9.29 -3.80
CA PHE A 22 -16.26 -8.56 -3.22
C PHE A 22 -15.96 -7.16 -2.67
N GLY A 23 -14.90 -6.51 -3.16
CA GLY A 23 -14.68 -5.07 -2.98
C GLY A 23 -14.08 -4.66 -1.63
N GLY A 24 -13.62 -5.60 -0.80
CA GLY A 24 -12.75 -5.27 0.33
C GLY A 24 -11.43 -4.68 -0.15
N SER A 25 -10.85 -3.71 0.54
CA SER A 25 -9.45 -3.32 0.31
C SER A 25 -8.76 -2.87 1.58
N LEU A 26 -7.43 -3.01 1.59
CA LEU A 26 -6.54 -2.40 2.56
C LEU A 26 -5.74 -1.32 1.85
N ASP A 27 -5.78 -0.11 2.40
CA ASP A 27 -5.12 1.07 1.87
C ASP A 27 -4.09 1.58 2.87
N TYR A 28 -2.85 1.64 2.43
CA TYR A 28 -1.68 2.09 3.18
C TYR A 28 -1.18 3.38 2.55
N ARG A 29 -1.07 4.45 3.32
CA ARG A 29 -0.58 5.74 2.81
C ARG A 29 0.47 6.34 3.72
N ILE A 30 1.40 7.07 3.12
CA ILE A 30 2.32 7.95 3.84
C ILE A 30 2.24 9.34 3.22
N LYS A 31 1.83 10.32 4.03
CA LYS A 31 1.80 11.75 3.67
C LYS A 31 2.58 12.52 4.71
N ASN A 32 3.60 13.26 4.29
CA ASN A 32 4.49 14.01 5.21
C ASN A 32 5.01 13.18 6.39
N MET A 33 5.49 11.96 6.12
CA MET A 33 5.96 11.03 7.16
C MET A 33 4.87 10.54 8.13
N HIS A 34 3.60 10.88 7.91
CA HIS A 34 2.48 10.31 8.64
C HIS A 34 1.96 9.08 7.90
N PHE A 35 2.05 7.93 8.54
CA PHE A 35 1.52 6.66 8.06
C PHE A 35 0.05 6.52 8.46
N SER A 36 -0.78 6.03 7.54
CA SER A 36 -2.16 5.63 7.82
C SER A 36 -2.49 4.32 7.09
N MET A 37 -3.14 3.40 7.78
CA MET A 37 -3.74 2.20 7.20
C MET A 37 -5.25 2.20 7.43
N ARG A 38 -6.00 2.02 6.36
CA ARG A 38 -7.47 2.03 6.35
C ARG A 38 -8.02 0.78 5.67
N PRO A 39 -8.87 0.01 6.36
CA PRO A 39 -9.61 -1.07 5.77
C PRO A 39 -10.97 -0.61 5.23
N TYR A 40 -11.39 -1.17 4.10
CA TYR A 40 -12.68 -0.89 3.47
C TYR A 40 -13.51 -2.18 3.29
N ASN A 41 -14.83 -2.00 3.22
CA ASN A 41 -15.83 -3.04 2.92
C ASN A 41 -15.63 -4.35 3.70
N ALA A 42 -15.21 -5.45 3.07
CA ALA A 42 -15.01 -6.75 3.72
C ALA A 42 -14.08 -6.68 4.96
N PHE A 43 -13.20 -5.67 5.00
CA PHE A 43 -12.28 -5.43 6.11
C PHE A 43 -12.73 -4.34 7.09
N CYS A 44 -13.89 -3.71 6.91
CA CYS A 44 -14.27 -2.50 7.66
C CYS A 44 -14.30 -2.65 9.20
N LYS A 45 -14.32 -3.90 9.69
CA LYS A 45 -14.23 -4.22 11.12
C LYS A 45 -12.81 -4.25 11.66
N MET A 46 -11.79 -4.26 10.81
CA MET A 46 -10.39 -4.27 11.21
C MET A 46 -9.99 -2.93 11.82
N GLN A 47 -9.07 -2.99 12.78
CA GLN A 47 -8.53 -1.77 13.38
C GLN A 47 -7.70 -0.96 12.37
N GLN A 48 -7.88 0.36 12.42
CA GLN A 48 -7.06 1.32 11.68
C GLN A 48 -5.79 1.64 12.47
N CYS A 49 -4.71 1.96 11.76
CA CYS A 49 -3.46 2.39 12.38
C CYS A 49 -3.00 3.71 11.76
N GLU A 50 -2.72 4.69 12.61
CA GLU A 50 -2.19 6.01 12.19
C GLU A 50 -1.07 6.41 13.14
N PHE A 51 0.11 6.77 12.60
CA PHE A 51 1.29 7.14 13.38
C PHE A 51 2.35 7.82 12.50
N ASP A 52 3.27 8.56 13.12
CA ASP A 52 4.41 9.15 12.41
C ASP A 52 5.54 8.13 12.26
N ILE A 53 6.17 8.13 11.08
CA ILE A 53 7.32 7.29 10.75
C ILE A 53 8.58 8.12 10.51
N THR A 54 9.71 7.45 10.55
CA THR A 54 11.03 8.02 10.27
C THR A 54 11.41 7.87 8.79
N GLU A 55 12.37 8.68 8.33
CA GLU A 55 12.87 8.58 6.96
C GLU A 55 13.43 7.17 6.68
N ARG A 56 14.08 6.55 7.67
CA ARG A 56 14.61 5.19 7.56
C ARG A 56 13.52 4.19 7.18
N GLU A 57 12.31 4.36 7.69
CA GLU A 57 11.20 3.45 7.41
C GLU A 57 10.64 3.66 6.02
N LEU A 58 10.52 4.92 5.60
CA LEU A 58 10.16 5.25 4.22
C LEU A 58 11.20 4.74 3.21
N LEU A 59 12.50 4.79 3.54
CA LEU A 59 13.58 4.24 2.71
C LEU A 59 13.59 2.69 2.69
N LYS A 60 13.08 2.04 3.74
CA LYS A 60 12.91 0.58 3.74
C LYS A 60 11.79 0.16 2.79
N ILE A 61 10.71 0.94 2.69
CA ILE A 61 9.61 0.70 1.73
C ILE A 61 10.15 0.68 0.31
N VAL A 62 10.87 1.73 -0.12
CA VAL A 62 11.42 1.79 -1.49
C VAL A 62 12.38 0.64 -1.80
N SER A 63 13.13 0.16 -0.80
CA SER A 63 13.99 -1.02 -0.97
C SER A 63 13.17 -2.28 -1.24
N ILE A 64 11.99 -2.44 -0.63
CA ILE A 64 11.10 -3.59 -0.83
C ILE A 64 10.45 -3.52 -2.22
N ILE A 65 9.94 -2.34 -2.59
CA ILE A 65 9.23 -2.16 -3.87
C ILE A 65 10.16 -1.84 -5.05
N ALA A 66 11.48 -1.87 -4.87
CA ALA A 66 12.45 -1.65 -5.95
C ALA A 66 12.21 -2.56 -7.20
N PRO A 67 11.81 -3.84 -7.06
CA PRO A 67 11.49 -4.70 -8.22
C PRO A 67 10.36 -4.16 -9.10
N VAL A 68 9.44 -3.37 -8.53
CA VAL A 68 8.29 -2.77 -9.25
C VAL A 68 8.74 -1.86 -10.39
N THR A 69 9.96 -1.32 -10.34
CA THR A 69 10.54 -0.55 -11.46
C THR A 69 10.67 -1.34 -12.76
N LYS A 70 10.62 -2.68 -12.70
CA LYS A 70 10.67 -3.58 -13.85
C LYS A 70 9.29 -4.04 -14.30
N TRP A 71 8.25 -3.78 -13.51
CA TRP A 71 6.88 -4.13 -13.84
C TRP A 71 6.36 -3.21 -14.93
N LYS A 72 5.32 -3.65 -15.63
CA LYS A 72 4.51 -2.74 -16.46
C LYS A 72 3.80 -1.75 -15.55
N GLU A 73 3.47 -0.60 -16.10
CA GLU A 73 2.66 0.38 -15.37
C GLU A 73 1.25 -0.16 -15.09
N ASN A 74 0.68 -0.92 -16.04
CA ASN A 74 -0.68 -1.44 -15.97
C ASN A 74 -0.74 -2.96 -16.25
N TYR A 75 -1.47 -3.69 -15.39
CA TYR A 75 -1.89 -5.09 -15.53
C TYR A 75 -3.42 -5.23 -15.40
N ASP A 76 -4.18 -5.00 -16.47
CA ASP A 76 -5.63 -5.17 -16.45
C ASP A 76 -6.06 -6.43 -17.24
N ASN A 77 -6.81 -7.31 -16.59
CA ASN A 77 -7.60 -8.34 -17.25
C ASN A 77 -9.06 -7.87 -17.34
N THR A 78 -9.48 -7.41 -18.52
CA THR A 78 -10.81 -6.83 -18.74
C THR A 78 -11.82 -7.81 -19.31
N GLU A 79 -11.50 -9.11 -19.40
CA GLU A 79 -12.35 -10.08 -20.09
C GLU A 79 -13.64 -10.43 -19.31
N PHE A 80 -13.71 -10.11 -18.02
CA PHE A 80 -14.92 -10.28 -17.19
C PHE A 80 -15.09 -9.11 -16.20
N ILE A 81 -16.28 -8.50 -16.18
CA ILE A 81 -16.68 -7.57 -15.11
C ILE A 81 -17.23 -8.43 -13.96
N LEU A 82 -16.34 -8.99 -13.16
CA LEU A 82 -16.66 -9.41 -11.79
C LEU A 82 -16.30 -8.26 -10.84
N ASP A 83 -16.82 -8.28 -9.62
CA ASP A 83 -16.37 -7.39 -8.53
C ASP A 83 -14.94 -7.77 -8.11
N GLY A 84 -13.99 -7.51 -9.02
CA GLY A 84 -12.62 -7.98 -8.96
C GLY A 84 -11.78 -7.18 -7.97
N TYR A 85 -10.57 -7.68 -7.75
CA TYR A 85 -9.62 -7.17 -6.77
C TYR A 85 -8.50 -6.41 -7.48
N GLY A 86 -8.60 -5.08 -7.42
CA GLY A 86 -7.57 -4.17 -7.89
C GLY A 86 -6.40 -4.07 -6.91
N TRP A 87 -5.26 -3.64 -7.41
CA TRP A 87 -4.10 -3.31 -6.60
C TRP A 87 -3.38 -2.12 -7.22
N HIS A 88 -2.72 -1.32 -6.39
CA HIS A 88 -1.80 -0.29 -6.87
C HIS A 88 -0.67 -0.07 -5.88
N ILE A 89 0.51 0.28 -6.41
CA ILE A 89 1.64 0.78 -5.63
C ILE A 89 2.08 2.09 -6.25
N LYS A 90 2.29 3.09 -5.40
CA LYS A 90 2.87 4.38 -5.76
C LYS A 90 3.90 4.78 -4.71
N TYR A 91 5.04 5.29 -5.16
CA TYR A 91 6.05 5.88 -4.31
C TYR A 91 6.64 7.10 -5.01
N SER A 92 6.78 8.20 -4.27
CA SER A 92 7.39 9.43 -4.76
C SER A 92 8.14 10.14 -3.63
N TYR A 93 9.45 9.94 -3.54
CA TYR A 93 10.29 10.59 -2.54
C TYR A 93 11.72 10.75 -3.02
N LYS A 94 12.36 11.89 -2.72
CA LYS A 94 13.76 12.22 -3.08
C LYS A 94 14.15 11.87 -4.52
N GLY A 95 13.27 12.17 -5.48
CA GLY A 95 13.51 11.95 -6.91
C GLY A 95 13.28 10.52 -7.40
N VAL A 96 12.98 9.56 -6.51
CA VAL A 96 12.54 8.23 -6.89
C VAL A 96 11.04 8.23 -7.08
N ASN A 97 10.58 7.77 -8.25
CA ASN A 97 9.17 7.61 -8.59
C ASN A 97 8.93 6.17 -9.05
N ILE A 98 8.00 5.49 -8.40
CA ILE A 98 7.57 4.12 -8.73
C ILE A 98 6.06 4.14 -8.80
N TYR A 99 5.50 3.56 -9.87
CA TYR A 99 4.07 3.42 -10.02
C TYR A 99 3.76 2.16 -10.83
N SER A 100 2.83 1.36 -10.33
CA SER A 100 2.27 0.22 -11.04
C SER A 100 0.90 -0.11 -10.44
N HIS A 101 -0.02 -0.54 -11.27
CA HIS A 101 -1.34 -0.98 -10.84
C HIS A 101 -1.80 -2.19 -11.66
N GLY A 102 -2.84 -2.83 -11.17
CA GLY A 102 -3.51 -3.85 -11.94
C GLY A 102 -4.86 -4.25 -11.37
N TYR A 103 -5.56 -5.03 -12.17
CA TYR A 103 -6.88 -5.56 -11.90
C TYR A 103 -6.95 -6.98 -12.44
N GLU A 104 -7.07 -7.96 -11.54
CA GLU A 104 -7.11 -9.39 -11.87
C GLU A 104 -5.93 -9.92 -12.72
N ALA A 105 -4.85 -9.14 -12.84
CA ALA A 105 -3.61 -9.53 -13.46
C ALA A 105 -2.41 -9.04 -12.64
N TYR A 106 -1.33 -9.83 -12.66
CA TYR A 106 -0.19 -9.69 -11.75
C TYR A 106 1.14 -9.97 -12.46
N PRO A 107 2.22 -9.26 -12.10
CA PRO A 107 3.57 -9.68 -12.44
C PRO A 107 3.96 -10.99 -11.74
N GLU A 108 4.95 -11.71 -12.27
CA GLU A 108 5.36 -13.03 -11.77
C GLU A 108 5.83 -13.02 -10.30
N ASP A 109 6.50 -11.95 -9.88
CA ASP A 109 7.03 -11.74 -8.53
C ASP A 109 6.07 -10.96 -7.61
N TYR A 110 4.85 -10.66 -8.06
CA TYR A 110 3.86 -9.88 -7.30
C TYR A 110 3.69 -10.38 -5.87
N LYS A 111 3.45 -11.69 -5.69
CA LYS A 111 3.22 -12.30 -4.36
C LYS A 111 4.41 -12.12 -3.42
N LEU A 112 5.63 -12.14 -3.95
CA LEU A 112 6.84 -11.95 -3.16
C LEU A 112 6.94 -10.50 -2.68
N VAL A 113 6.86 -9.55 -3.61
CA VAL A 113 6.98 -8.11 -3.31
C VAL A 113 5.88 -7.65 -2.36
N ILE A 114 4.62 -7.99 -2.65
CA ILE A 114 3.48 -7.63 -1.80
C ILE A 114 3.54 -8.30 -0.44
N GLY A 115 3.94 -9.58 -0.38
CA GLY A 115 4.10 -10.28 0.89
C GLY A 115 5.14 -9.62 1.79
N GLU A 116 6.29 -9.26 1.24
CA GLU A 116 7.33 -8.52 1.98
C GLU A 116 6.85 -7.14 2.43
N LEU A 117 6.17 -6.41 1.54
CA LEU A 117 5.61 -5.10 1.85
C LEU A 117 4.58 -5.18 2.98
N GLN A 118 3.65 -6.12 2.90
CA GLN A 118 2.61 -6.35 3.91
C GLN A 118 3.21 -6.70 5.26
N ASN A 119 4.19 -7.62 5.30
CA ASN A 119 4.88 -7.97 6.53
C ASN A 119 5.54 -6.74 7.16
N TYR A 120 6.15 -5.88 6.35
CA TYR A 120 6.75 -4.65 6.83
C TYR A 120 5.72 -3.66 7.39
N MET A 121 4.54 -3.52 6.76
CA MET A 121 3.46 -2.70 7.32
C MET A 121 2.99 -3.23 8.68
N GLU A 122 2.85 -4.54 8.84
CA GLU A 122 2.49 -5.14 10.14
C GLU A 122 3.57 -4.89 11.21
N GLU A 123 4.86 -4.95 10.85
CA GLU A 123 5.96 -4.61 11.76
C GLU A 123 5.88 -3.16 12.23
N LEU A 124 5.53 -2.22 11.34
CA LEU A 124 5.33 -0.81 11.70
C LEU A 124 4.12 -0.64 12.63
N CYS A 125 2.97 -1.26 12.31
CA CYS A 125 1.79 -1.21 13.16
C CYS A 125 2.08 -1.78 14.56
N LYS A 126 2.76 -2.93 14.65
CA LYS A 126 3.16 -3.54 15.92
C LYS A 126 4.10 -2.65 16.73
N LYS A 127 5.00 -1.93 16.06
CA LYS A 127 5.98 -1.05 16.69
C LYS A 127 5.35 0.24 17.21
N TYR A 128 4.50 0.89 16.42
CA TYR A 128 4.01 2.24 16.69
C TYR A 128 2.59 2.31 17.25
N ALA A 129 1.77 1.29 17.01
CA ALA A 129 0.40 1.20 17.51
C ALA A 129 0.16 -0.13 18.26
N PRO A 130 0.98 -0.50 19.26
CA PRO A 130 0.92 -1.81 19.92
C PRO A 130 -0.40 -2.06 20.66
N GLU A 131 -1.03 -1.01 21.20
CA GLU A 131 -2.33 -1.11 21.89
C GLU A 131 -3.48 -1.43 20.94
N GLY A 132 -3.33 -1.10 19.65
CA GLY A 132 -4.30 -1.37 18.60
C GLY A 132 -3.88 -2.51 17.66
N TYR A 133 -2.86 -3.28 18.03
CA TYR A 133 -2.36 -4.35 17.19
C TYR A 133 -2.98 -5.70 17.62
N SER A 134 -3.68 -6.34 16.69
CA SER A 134 -4.22 -7.70 16.85
C SER A 134 -3.48 -8.66 15.93
N GLU A 135 -2.90 -9.72 16.51
CA GLU A 135 -2.22 -10.76 15.72
C GLU A 135 -3.20 -11.53 14.83
N GLU A 136 -4.45 -11.70 15.26
CA GLU A 136 -5.50 -12.33 14.43
C GLU A 136 -5.80 -11.49 13.19
N GLU A 137 -5.89 -10.16 13.34
CA GLU A 137 -6.07 -9.25 12.20
C GLU A 137 -4.83 -9.23 11.31
N ALA A 138 -3.64 -9.22 11.89
CA ALA A 138 -2.39 -9.26 11.13
C ALA A 138 -2.27 -10.52 10.26
N VAL A 139 -2.68 -11.68 10.79
CA VAL A 139 -2.74 -12.92 9.99
C VAL A 139 -3.73 -12.77 8.83
N ARG A 140 -4.91 -12.20 9.07
CA ARG A 140 -5.91 -11.96 8.03
C ARG A 140 -5.42 -11.00 6.94
N ARG A 141 -4.74 -9.91 7.30
CA ARG A 141 -4.16 -8.96 6.34
C ARG A 141 -3.07 -9.59 5.46
N ARG A 142 -2.29 -10.53 6.01
CA ARG A 142 -1.27 -11.28 5.26
C ARG A 142 -1.84 -12.37 4.35
N SER A 143 -3.02 -12.89 4.67
CA SER A 143 -3.65 -14.00 3.93
C SER A 143 -4.39 -13.60 2.67
N LEU A 144 -4.56 -12.29 2.45
CA LEU A 144 -5.04 -11.76 1.17
C LEU A 144 -4.12 -12.18 0.04
#